data_AF-A0A2W6ZVY0-F1
#
_entry.id   AF-A0A2W6ZVY0-F1
#
_cell.length_a   1.000
_cell.length_b   1.000
_cell.length_c   1.000
_cell.angle_alpha   90.00
_cell.angle_beta   90.00
_cell.angle_gamma   90.00
#
_symmetry.space_group_name_H-M   'P 1'
#
loop_
_entity.id
_entity.type
_entity.pdbx_description
1 polymer ?
#
loop_
_entity_poly.entity_id
_entity_poly.type
_entity_poly.pdbx_seq_one_letter_code
_entity_poly.pdbx_strand_id
1 'polypeptide(L)'
;MQALAKLRRWHGLLAPVVLAPLLVTVASGMSYRLLRDWAGFSRDQAHLLMVLHEGEWLGSQGETIYVALNGLGLLWMLATGAGLLIQKWSRRAVAGRKAESPPAQTEPES
;
A
#
# COMPACT_ATOMS: atom_id res chain seq x y z
N MET A 1 7.09 18.14 13.28
CA MET A 1 7.54 16.74 13.42
C MET A 1 6.45 15.77 13.90
N GLN A 2 5.48 16.18 14.73
CA GLN A 2 4.46 15.27 15.28
C GLN A 2 3.49 14.67 14.25
N ALA A 3 3.07 15.43 13.23
CA ALA A 3 2.13 14.96 12.21
C ALA A 3 2.65 13.75 11.42
N LEU A 4 3.95 13.71 11.13
CA LEU A 4 4.60 12.62 10.38
C LEU A 4 4.74 11.34 11.22
N ALA A 5 5.05 11.49 12.50
CA ALA A 5 5.09 10.36 13.42
C ALA A 5 3.69 9.74 13.59
N LYS A 6 2.65 10.59 13.68
CA LYS A 6 1.25 10.15 13.67
C LYS A 6 0.89 9.46 12.35
N LEU A 7 1.25 10.04 11.20
CA LEU A 7 0.99 9.44 9.89
C LEU A 7 1.60 8.05 9.75
N ARG A 8 2.87 7.88 10.11
CA ARG A 8 3.55 6.58 10.08
C ARG A 8 2.88 5.55 11.00
N ARG A 9 2.44 5.98 12.18
CA ARG A 9 1.74 5.11 13.13
C ARG A 9 0.37 4.67 12.59
N TRP A 10 -0.42 5.59 12.06
CA TRP A 10 -1.72 5.29 11.45
C TRP A 10 -1.58 4.42 10.20
N HIS A 11 -0.63 4.75 9.32
CA HIS A 11 -0.27 3.92 8.16
C HIS A 11 0.04 2.48 8.59
N GLY A 12 0.97 2.29 9.54
CA GLY A 12 1.32 0.95 10.00
C GLY A 12 0.19 0.19 10.69
N LEU A 13 -0.67 0.90 11.44
CA LEU A 13 -1.79 0.29 12.17
C LEU A 13 -2.91 -0.17 11.23
N LEU A 14 -3.27 0.66 10.25
CA LEU A 14 -4.38 0.38 9.33
C LEU A 14 -3.93 -0.46 8.11
N ALA A 15 -2.63 -0.49 7.82
CA ALA A 15 -2.06 -1.29 6.73
C ALA A 15 -2.60 -2.73 6.70
N PRO A 16 -2.54 -3.56 7.76
CA PRO A 16 -3.03 -4.93 7.70
C PRO A 16 -4.54 -5.02 7.41
N VAL A 17 -5.33 -4.08 7.95
CA VAL A 17 -6.78 -4.04 7.75
C VAL A 17 -7.14 -3.70 6.30
N VAL A 18 -6.38 -2.80 5.67
CA VAL A 18 -6.57 -2.41 4.27
C VAL A 18 -5.97 -3.45 3.32
N LEU A 19 -4.79 -3.99 3.65
CA LEU A 19 -4.03 -4.89 2.79
C LEU A 19 -4.66 -6.28 2.71
N ALA A 20 -5.25 -6.78 3.80
CA ALA A 20 -5.87 -8.10 3.83
C ALA A 20 -6.98 -8.27 2.76
N PRO A 21 -8.03 -7.42 2.69
CA PRO A 21 -9.04 -7.53 1.65
C PRO A 21 -8.47 -7.22 0.26
N LEU A 22 -7.51 -6.30 0.14
CA LEU A 22 -6.84 -6.02 -1.15
C LEU A 22 -6.08 -7.24 -1.68
N LEU A 23 -5.39 -7.98 -0.82
CA LEU A 23 -4.70 -9.21 -1.20
C LEU A 23 -5.69 -10.26 -1.68
N VAL A 24 -6.82 -10.41 -0.98
CA VAL A 24 -7.88 -11.34 -1.39
C VAL A 24 -8.41 -10.96 -2.78
N THR A 25 -8.77 -9.69 -3.01
CA THR A 25 -9.31 -9.24 -4.29
C THR A 25 -8.32 -9.38 -5.45
N VAL A 26 -7.06 -8.99 -5.25
CA VAL A 26 -6.03 -9.11 -6.29
C VAL A 26 -5.71 -10.58 -6.57
N ALA A 27 -5.56 -11.39 -5.53
CA ALA A 27 -5.24 -12.82 -5.68
C ALA A 27 -6.38 -13.57 -6.34
N SER A 28 -7.63 -13.32 -5.95
CA SER A 28 -8.79 -13.98 -6.53
C SER A 28 -9.01 -13.57 -7.99
N GLY A 29 -8.88 -12.28 -8.32
CA GLY A 29 -8.99 -11.78 -9.69
C GLY A 29 -7.89 -12.30 -10.62
N MET A 30 -6.64 -12.35 -10.12
CA MET A 30 -5.52 -12.94 -10.87
C MET A 30 -5.71 -14.45 -11.07
N SER A 31 -6.09 -15.17 -10.01
CA SER A 31 -6.36 -16.61 -10.07
C SER A 31 -7.52 -16.92 -11.01
N TYR A 32 -8.57 -16.11 -11.01
CA TYR A 32 -9.72 -16.27 -11.91
C TYR A 32 -9.27 -16.22 -13.37
N ARG A 33 -8.45 -15.23 -13.74
CA ARG A 33 -7.91 -15.11 -15.10
C ARG A 33 -6.97 -16.27 -15.45
N LEU A 34 -6.03 -16.62 -14.57
CA LEU A 34 -5.11 -17.72 -14.82
C LEU A 34 -5.85 -19.06 -14.99
N LEU A 35 -6.84 -19.35 -14.16
CA LEU A 35 -7.59 -20.61 -14.24
C LEU A 35 -8.48 -20.67 -15.49
N ARG A 36 -9.13 -19.57 -15.87
CA ARG A 36 -9.93 -19.52 -17.11
C ARG A 36 -9.07 -19.62 -18.35
N ASP A 37 -8.03 -18.79 -18.43
CA ASP A 37 -7.31 -18.56 -19.68
C ASP A 37 -6.23 -19.62 -19.91
N TRP A 38 -5.61 -20.13 -18.84
CA TRP A 38 -4.50 -21.09 -18.96
C TRP A 38 -4.90 -22.50 -18.52
N ALA A 39 -5.71 -22.66 -17.47
CA ALA A 39 -6.13 -23.98 -16.99
C ALA A 39 -7.43 -24.50 -17.64
N GLY A 40 -8.10 -23.67 -18.45
CA GLY A 40 -9.31 -24.06 -19.18
C GLY A 40 -10.54 -24.27 -18.28
N PHE A 41 -10.56 -23.71 -17.07
CA PHE A 41 -11.69 -23.86 -16.15
C PHE A 41 -12.93 -23.16 -16.68
N SER A 42 -14.09 -23.77 -16.47
CA SER A 42 -15.36 -23.13 -16.78
C SER A 42 -15.66 -21.97 -15.83
N ARG A 43 -16.57 -21.09 -16.24
CA ARG A 43 -16.99 -19.93 -15.43
C ARG A 43 -17.53 -20.36 -14.07
N ASP A 44 -18.27 -21.46 -14.02
CA ASP A 44 -18.89 -21.97 -12.78
C ASP A 44 -17.85 -22.53 -11.82
N GLN A 45 -16.81 -23.21 -12.33
CA GLN A 45 -15.71 -23.72 -11.51
C GLN A 45 -14.89 -22.59 -10.86
N ALA A 46 -14.76 -21.46 -11.56
CA ALA A 46 -14.04 -20.29 -11.06
C ALA A 46 -14.93 -19.28 -10.34
N HIS A 47 -16.24 -19.50 -10.24
CA HIS A 47 -17.19 -18.54 -9.68
C HIS A 47 -16.90 -18.17 -8.22
N LEU A 48 -16.43 -19.14 -7.42
CA LEU A 48 -16.00 -18.89 -6.03
C LEU A 48 -14.97 -17.76 -5.93
N LEU A 49 -14.10 -17.60 -6.93
CA LEU A 49 -13.09 -16.54 -6.96
C LEU A 49 -13.72 -15.17 -7.19
N MET A 50 -14.79 -15.09 -7.98
CA MET A 50 -15.55 -13.84 -8.17
C MET A 50 -16.32 -13.47 -6.90
N VAL A 51 -16.94 -14.44 -6.23
CA VAL A 51 -17.60 -14.23 -4.92
C VAL A 51 -16.62 -13.62 -3.91
N LEU A 52 -15.38 -14.12 -3.86
CA LEU A 52 -14.31 -13.57 -3.02
C LEU A 52 -13.75 -12.22 -3.52
N HIS A 53 -13.68 -12.04 -4.84
CA HIS A 53 -13.18 -10.82 -5.48
C HIS A 53 -14.09 -9.61 -5.21
N GLU A 54 -15.39 -9.80 -5.37
CA GLU A 54 -16.39 -8.76 -5.24
C GLU A 54 -16.88 -8.64 -3.79
N GLY A 55 -16.70 -9.69 -2.98
CA GLY A 55 -17.24 -9.74 -1.63
C GLY A 55 -18.76 -9.95 -1.65
N GLU A 56 -19.27 -10.67 -2.65
CA GLU A 56 -20.70 -10.97 -2.84
C GLU A 56 -21.31 -11.65 -1.60
N TRP A 57 -20.50 -12.36 -0.83
CA TRP A 57 -20.88 -12.99 0.45
C TRP A 57 -21.42 -12.03 1.53
N LEU A 58 -21.23 -10.70 1.36
CA LEU A 58 -21.70 -9.65 2.28
C LEU A 58 -23.08 -9.10 1.86
N GLY A 59 -23.66 -9.63 0.79
CA GLY A 59 -24.87 -9.11 0.15
C GLY A 59 -24.59 -7.89 -0.73
N SER A 60 -25.60 -7.45 -1.49
CA SER A 60 -25.48 -6.39 -2.51
C SER A 60 -24.92 -5.06 -1.99
N GLN A 61 -25.37 -4.62 -0.82
CA GLN A 61 -24.86 -3.41 -0.18
C GLN A 61 -23.43 -3.60 0.35
N GLY A 62 -23.14 -4.80 0.85
CA GLY A 62 -21.84 -5.16 1.39
C GLY A 62 -20.76 -5.23 0.32
N GLU A 63 -21.08 -5.76 -0.86
CA GLU A 63 -20.22 -5.78 -2.05
C GLU A 63 -19.76 -4.36 -2.43
N THR A 64 -20.72 -3.43 -2.55
CA THR A 64 -20.43 -2.03 -2.90
C THR A 64 -19.51 -1.38 -1.87
N ILE A 65 -19.79 -1.57 -0.58
CA ILE A 65 -18.97 -1.04 0.50
C ILE A 65 -17.57 -1.67 0.47
N TYR A 66 -17.49 -2.99 0.24
CA TYR A 66 -16.23 -3.72 0.18
C TYR A 66 -15.32 -3.20 -0.94
N VAL A 67 -15.85 -3.07 -2.16
CA VAL A 67 -15.10 -2.55 -3.31
C VAL A 67 -14.69 -1.09 -3.07
N ALA A 68 -15.59 -0.25 -2.55
CA ALA A 68 -15.28 1.14 -2.24
C ALA A 68 -14.17 1.29 -1.19
N LEU A 69 -14.23 0.50 -0.10
CA LEU A 69 -13.21 0.51 0.95
C LEU A 69 -11.87 -0.02 0.44
N ASN A 70 -11.86 -1.05 -0.41
CA ASN A 70 -10.64 -1.52 -1.07
C ASN A 70 -10.00 -0.42 -1.93
N GLY A 71 -10.78 0.23 -2.80
CA GLY A 71 -10.30 1.31 -3.65
C GLY A 71 -9.75 2.50 -2.86
N LEU A 72 -10.52 3.00 -1.88
CA LEU A 72 -10.11 4.12 -1.03
C LEU A 72 -8.91 3.76 -0.14
N GLY A 73 -8.90 2.56 0.43
CA GLY A 73 -7.81 2.05 1.23
C GLY A 73 -6.51 1.95 0.43
N LEU A 74 -6.58 1.43 -0.80
CA LEU A 74 -5.43 1.37 -1.72
C LEU A 74 -4.88 2.78 -2.02
N LEU A 75 -5.75 3.72 -2.42
CA LEU A 75 -5.34 5.09 -2.71
C LEU A 75 -4.66 5.74 -1.49
N TRP A 76 -5.23 5.54 -0.31
CA TRP A 76 -4.66 6.04 0.93
C TRP A 76 -3.29 5.40 1.24
N MET A 77 -3.16 4.07 1.09
CA MET A 77 -1.90 3.36 1.30
C MET A 77 -0.81 3.83 0.34
N LEU A 78 -1.15 4.06 -0.94
CA LEU A 78 -0.22 4.57 -1.95
C LEU A 78 0.22 6.00 -1.63
N ALA A 79 -0.73 6.90 -1.34
CA ALA A 79 -0.42 8.29 -1.03
C ALA A 79 0.46 8.42 0.23
N THR A 80 0.09 7.73 1.30
CA THR A 80 0.83 7.78 2.57
C THR A 80 2.16 7.04 2.50
N GLY A 81 2.22 5.89 1.83
CA GLY A 81 3.46 5.15 1.59
C GLY A 81 4.46 5.92 0.73
N ALA A 82 4.00 6.52 -0.37
CA ALA A 82 4.83 7.36 -1.24
C ALA A 82 5.37 8.58 -0.47
N GLY A 83 4.53 9.26 0.31
CA GLY A 83 4.95 10.39 1.14
C GLY A 83 6.05 10.01 2.15
N LEU A 84 5.92 8.85 2.80
CA LEU A 84 6.94 8.33 3.73
C LEU A 84 8.24 7.95 3.00
N LEU A 85 8.15 7.37 1.80
CA LEU A 85 9.30 6.98 0.98
C LEU A 85 10.09 8.20 0.49
N ILE A 86 9.41 9.18 -0.11
CA ILE A 86 10.00 10.44 -0.57
C ILE A 86 10.74 11.11 0.59
N GLN A 87 10.11 11.19 1.76
CA GLN A 87 10.73 11.80 2.93
C GLN A 87 12.01 11.06 3.38
N LYS A 88 12.01 9.73 3.32
CA LYS A 88 13.19 8.91 3.66
C LYS A 88 14.34 9.21 2.69
N TRP A 89 14.05 9.37 1.40
CA TRP A 89 15.04 9.74 0.39
C TRP A 89 15.56 11.16 0.58
N SER A 90 14.69 12.15 0.82
CA SER A 90 15.11 13.53 1.07
C SER A 90 16.03 13.64 2.29
N ARG A 91 15.74 12.93 3.39
CA ARG A 91 16.60 12.92 4.58
C ARG A 91 17.96 12.30 4.33
N ARG A 92 18.02 11.21 3.57
CA ARG A 92 19.30 10.57 3.18
C ARG A 92 20.15 11.50 2.31
N ALA A 93 19.53 12.20 1.37
CA ALA A 93 20.23 13.16 0.51
C ALA A 93 20.83 14.34 1.30
N VAL A 94 20.12 14.86 2.31
CA VAL A 94 20.64 15.93 3.18
C VAL A 94 21.74 15.43 4.11
N ALA A 95 21.60 14.23 4.67
CA ALA A 95 22.63 13.63 5.53
C ALA A 95 23.94 13.35 4.77
N GLY A 96 23.85 12.90 3.52
CA GLY A 96 25.01 12.71 2.64
C GLY A 96 25.78 14.01 2.40
N ARG A 97 25.08 15.12 2.11
CA ARG A 97 25.71 16.44 1.90
C ARG A 97 26.45 16.97 3.14
N LYS A 98 25.92 16.71 4.34
CA LYS A 98 26.55 17.15 5.60
C LYS A 98 27.83 16.38 5.92
N ALA A 99 27.92 15.11 5.51
CA ALA A 99 29.10 14.28 5.70
C ALA A 99 30.26 14.65 4.77
N GLU A 100 29.96 15.24 3.61
CA GLU A 100 30.93 15.63 2.59
C GLU A 100 31.44 17.07 2.76
N SER A 101 30.83 17.86 3.66
CA SER A 101 31.32 19.20 3.99
C SER A 101 32.57 19.08 4.88
N PRO A 102 33.76 19.53 4.44
CA PRO A 102 34.96 19.51 5.28
C PRO A 102 34.72 20.28 6.58
N PRO A 103 35.25 19.82 7.72
CA PRO A 103 35.16 20.59 8.95
C PRO A 103 35.73 21.98 8.68
N ALA A 104 34.91 23.01 8.90
CA ALA A 104 35.32 24.39 8.79
C ALA A 104 36.60 24.54 9.61
N GLN A 105 37.71 24.86 8.92
CA GLN A 105 38.99 25.10 9.53
C GLN A 105 38.76 26.19 10.57
N THR A 106 38.80 25.82 11.85
CA THR A 106 38.84 26.78 12.95
C THR A 106 40.15 27.52 12.78
N GLU A 107 40.06 28.75 12.25
CA GLU A 107 41.20 29.66 12.21
C GLU A 107 41.81 29.71 13.61
N PRO A 108 43.14 29.52 13.76
CA PRO A 108 43.78 29.68 15.04
C PRO A 108 43.68 31.16 15.42
N GLU A 109 42.99 31.46 16.51
CA GLU A 109 43.05 32.77 17.15
C GLU A 109 44.51 33.11 17.44
N SER A 110 44.91 34.27 16.93
CA SER A 110 46.25 34.86 16.98
C SER A 110 46.70 35.25 18.38
#